data_AF-A0A9Q9I4T4-F1
#
_entry.id   AF-A0A9Q9I4T4-F1
#
_cell.length_a   1.000
_cell.length_b   1.000
_cell.length_c   1.000
_cell.angle_alpha   90.00
_cell.angle_beta   90.00
_cell.angle_gamma   90.00
#
_symmetry.space_group_name_H-M   'P 1'
#
loop_
_entity.id
_entity.type
_entity.pdbx_description
1 polymer ?
#
loop_
_entity_poly.entity_id
_entity_poly.type
_entity_poly.pdbx_seq_one_letter_code
_entity_poly.pdbx_strand_id
1 'polypeptide(L)'
;MEEEIAVGDVARSEAVAVGLAYDPVFCHPELFLLMPSKSTAADIVSGADGAADRDEASELLFYSVDDILDDNGPHKNAALTWSFIKARRFLQLHLR
;
A
#
# COMPACT_ATOMS: atom_id res chain seq x y z
N MET A 1 3.64 2.98 -8.47
CA MET A 1 4.88 2.93 -7.65
C MET A 1 5.90 3.90 -8.21
N GLU A 2 6.38 3.71 -9.44
CA GLU A 2 7.33 4.66 -10.06
C GLU A 2 6.70 6.04 -10.31
N GLU A 3 5.50 6.08 -10.88
CA GLU A 3 4.82 7.36 -11.22
C GLU A 3 4.31 8.10 -9.97
N GLU A 4 3.70 7.38 -9.03
CA GLU A 4 3.06 7.95 -7.82
C GLU A 4 4.02 8.32 -6.69
N ILE A 5 5.05 7.51 -6.43
CA ILE A 5 5.95 7.67 -5.26
C ILE A 5 7.44 7.57 -5.60
N ALA A 6 7.80 7.61 -6.89
CA ALA A 6 9.19 7.54 -7.37
C ALA A 6 9.97 6.28 -6.96
N VAL A 7 9.28 5.17 -6.63
CA VAL A 7 9.91 3.91 -6.22
C VAL A 7 10.07 2.96 -7.41
N GLY A 8 11.30 2.84 -7.91
CA GLY A 8 11.66 1.97 -9.04
C GLY A 8 12.47 0.71 -8.69
N ASP A 9 12.84 0.53 -7.42
CA ASP A 9 13.70 -0.56 -6.96
C ASP A 9 12.93 -1.79 -6.43
N VAL A 10 11.64 -1.85 -6.74
CA VAL A 10 10.74 -2.95 -6.32
C VAL A 10 11.25 -4.28 -6.89
N ALA A 11 11.44 -5.27 -6.03
CA ALA A 11 11.86 -6.62 -6.42
C ALA A 11 10.66 -7.41 -6.97
N ARG A 12 10.26 -7.12 -8.22
CA ARG A 12 9.08 -7.71 -8.89
C ARG A 12 9.05 -9.24 -8.91
N SER A 13 10.21 -9.89 -8.99
CA SER A 13 10.32 -11.36 -8.94
C SER A 13 9.96 -11.98 -7.59
N GLU A 14 9.96 -11.18 -6.54
CA GLU A 14 9.62 -11.57 -5.16
C GLU A 14 8.23 -11.08 -4.76
N ALA A 15 7.51 -10.43 -5.68
CA ALA A 15 6.16 -9.97 -5.43
C ALA A 15 5.21 -11.16 -5.22
N VAL A 16 4.36 -11.05 -4.19
CA VAL A 16 3.37 -12.07 -3.85
C VAL A 16 1.97 -11.50 -4.03
N ALA A 17 1.12 -12.22 -4.75
CA ALA A 17 -0.31 -11.91 -4.80
C ALA A 17 -0.97 -12.33 -3.48
N VAL A 18 -1.48 -11.35 -2.74
CA VAL A 18 -2.12 -11.58 -1.43
C VAL A 18 -3.64 -11.67 -1.52
N GLY A 19 -4.25 -11.21 -2.62
CA GLY A 19 -5.68 -11.37 -2.84
C GLY A 19 -6.19 -10.78 -4.14
N LEU A 20 -7.40 -11.17 -4.50
CA LEU A 20 -8.18 -10.62 -5.62
C LEU A 20 -9.59 -10.36 -5.10
N ALA A 21 -10.10 -9.14 -5.28
CA ALA A 21 -11.46 -8.79 -4.88
C ALA A 21 -12.14 -7.95 -5.95
N TYR A 22 -13.47 -8.04 -6.04
CA TYR A 22 -14.27 -7.19 -6.93
C TYR A 22 -14.76 -5.97 -6.15
N ASP A 23 -14.42 -4.77 -6.61
CA ASP A 23 -14.97 -3.51 -6.09
C ASP A 23 -16.40 -3.35 -6.62
N PRO A 24 -17.44 -3.43 -5.76
CA PRO A 24 -18.82 -3.31 -6.20
C PRO A 24 -19.24 -1.86 -6.49
N VAL A 25 -18.47 -0.85 -6.07
CA VAL A 25 -18.77 0.58 -6.28
C VAL A 25 -18.34 0.99 -7.68
N PHE A 26 -17.12 0.64 -8.08
CA PHE A 26 -16.55 0.99 -9.39
C PHE A 26 -16.61 -0.16 -10.40
N CYS A 27 -17.16 -1.31 -10.02
CA CYS A 27 -17.45 -2.45 -10.88
C CYS A 27 -16.21 -3.05 -11.59
N HIS A 28 -15.08 -3.13 -10.89
CA HIS A 28 -13.87 -3.75 -11.43
C HIS A 28 -13.18 -4.67 -10.42
N PRO A 29 -12.45 -5.71 -10.88
CA PRO A 29 -11.56 -6.46 -10.02
C PRO A 29 -10.32 -5.63 -9.66
N GLU A 30 -9.82 -5.84 -8.44
CA GLU A 30 -8.54 -5.34 -7.95
C GLU A 30 -7.67 -6.49 -7.46
N LEU A 31 -6.45 -6.58 -8.00
CA LEU A 31 -5.41 -7.51 -7.56
C LEU A 31 -4.50 -6.83 -6.53
N PHE A 32 -4.32 -7.46 -5.38
CA PHE A 32 -3.50 -6.96 -4.29
C PHE A 32 -2.17 -7.70 -4.25
N LEU A 33 -1.08 -6.94 -4.25
CA LEU A 33 0.29 -7.45 -4.27
C LEU A 33 1.06 -6.95 -3.05
N LEU A 34 1.81 -7.84 -2.40
CA LEU A 34 2.89 -7.47 -1.49
C LEU A 34 4.19 -7.45 -2.29
N MET A 35 4.85 -6.29 -2.33
CA MET A 35 6.04 -6.09 -3.15
C MET A 35 7.19 -5.54 -2.29
N PRO A 36 8.30 -6.29 -2.13
CA PRO A 36 9.45 -5.79 -1.39
C PRO A 36 10.20 -4.71 -2.18
N SER A 37 10.64 -3.67 -1.49
CA SER A 37 11.58 -2.65 -1.99
C SER A 37 12.90 -2.79 -1.23
N LYS A 38 14.02 -2.41 -1.89
CA LYS A 38 15.35 -2.41 -1.26
C LYS A 38 15.59 -1.12 -0.48
N SER A 39 14.85 -0.07 -0.81
CA SER A 39 14.87 1.23 -0.16
C SER A 39 14.25 1.15 1.22
N THR A 40 14.77 1.94 2.14
CA THR A 40 14.13 2.11 3.45
C THR A 40 12.92 3.02 3.32
N ALA A 41 12.06 3.02 4.35
CA ALA A 41 10.95 3.97 4.41
C ALA A 41 11.41 5.44 4.32
N ALA A 42 12.52 5.77 4.97
CA ALA A 42 13.08 7.13 4.94
C ALA A 42 13.55 7.51 3.53
N ASP A 43 14.18 6.59 2.81
CA ASP A 43 14.62 6.82 1.43
C ASP A 43 13.41 7.08 0.52
N ILE A 44 12.36 6.26 0.63
CA ILE A 44 11.13 6.40 -0.15
C ILE A 44 10.47 7.76 0.11
N VAL A 45 10.29 8.13 1.38
CA VAL A 45 9.68 9.42 1.74
C VAL A 45 10.52 10.59 1.21
N SER A 46 11.85 10.51 1.31
CA SER A 46 12.73 11.56 0.80
C SER A 46 12.72 11.69 -0.73
N GLY A 47 12.43 10.61 -1.45
CA GLY A 47 12.37 10.57 -2.91
C GLY A 47 11.01 10.89 -3.51
N ALA A 48 9.94 10.88 -2.71
CA ALA A 48 8.56 11.01 -3.18
C ALA A 48 8.29 12.34 -3.92
N ASP A 49 8.98 13.43 -3.55
CA ASP A 49 8.88 14.73 -4.23
C ASP A 49 9.30 14.66 -5.72
N GLY A 50 10.06 13.63 -6.11
CA GLY A 50 10.47 13.39 -7.48
C GLY A 50 9.46 12.61 -8.33
N ALA A 51 8.33 12.19 -7.75
CA ALA A 51 7.31 11.43 -8.46
C ALA A 51 6.55 12.30 -9.47
N ALA A 52 6.18 11.71 -10.61
CA ALA A 52 5.47 12.42 -11.67
C ALA A 52 4.06 12.84 -11.24
N ASP A 53 3.38 11.95 -10.49
CA ASP A 53 2.00 12.10 -10.05
C ASP A 53 1.91 12.47 -8.55
N ARG A 54 2.96 13.08 -8.00
CA ARG A 54 3.05 13.45 -6.57
C ARG A 54 1.89 14.31 -6.05
N ASP A 55 1.14 14.94 -6.94
CA ASP A 55 0.03 15.84 -6.59
C ASP A 55 -1.32 15.11 -6.41
N GLU A 56 -1.40 13.79 -6.69
CA GLU A 56 -2.63 12.99 -6.44
C GLU A 56 -2.85 12.69 -4.95
N ALA A 57 -1.76 12.54 -4.19
CA ALA A 57 -1.78 12.34 -2.73
C ALA A 57 -1.30 13.60 -1.99
N SER A 58 -2.01 14.00 -0.94
CA SER A 58 -1.61 15.16 -0.13
C SER A 58 -0.44 14.90 0.81
N GLU A 59 -0.20 13.63 1.16
CA GLU A 59 0.86 13.22 2.09
C GLU A 59 1.22 11.74 1.86
N LEU A 60 2.49 11.40 2.07
CA LEU A 60 2.99 10.03 2.10
C LEU A 60 3.34 9.63 3.54
N LEU A 61 2.68 8.59 4.04
CA LEU A 61 2.86 8.09 5.40
C LEU A 61 3.47 6.69 5.39
N PHE A 62 4.27 6.38 6.40
CA PHE A 62 4.83 5.05 6.61
C PHE A 62 4.37 4.46 7.95
N TYR A 63 4.05 3.17 7.94
CA TYR A 63 3.61 2.41 9.10
C TYR A 63 4.33 1.07 9.16
N SER A 64 4.51 0.55 10.38
CA SER A 64 4.96 -0.84 10.53
C SER A 64 3.88 -1.81 10.03
N VAL A 65 4.27 -3.03 9.68
CA VAL A 65 3.30 -4.07 9.32
C VAL A 65 2.33 -4.31 10.47
N ASP A 66 2.80 -4.31 11.72
CA ASP A 66 1.95 -4.50 12.90
C ASP A 66 0.89 -3.40 13.04
N ASP A 67 1.26 -2.13 12.81
CA ASP A 67 0.33 -1.00 12.81
C ASP A 67 -0.74 -1.13 11.71
N ILE A 68 -0.34 -1.61 10.52
CA ILE A 68 -1.27 -1.87 9.41
C ILE A 68 -2.20 -3.03 9.77
N LEU A 69 -1.72 -4.07 10.45
CA LEU A 69 -2.52 -5.24 10.80
C LEU A 69 -3.45 -5.00 12.01
N ASP A 70 -3.20 -4.00 12.84
CA ASP A 70 -4.02 -3.69 14.01
C ASP A 70 -5.28 -2.86 13.67
N ASP A 71 -6.46 -3.43 13.92
CA ASP A 71 -7.74 -2.73 13.76
C ASP A 71 -7.90 -1.57 14.77
N ASN A 72 -7.16 -1.58 15.88
CA ASN A 72 -7.10 -0.49 16.85
C ASN A 72 -5.87 0.42 16.66
N GLY A 73 -5.10 0.21 15.60
CA GLY A 73 -3.87 0.96 15.31
C GLY A 73 -4.12 2.39 14.83
N PRO A 74 -3.11 3.03 14.23
CA PRO A 74 -3.15 4.44 13.82
C PRO A 74 -4.32 4.82 12.91
N HIS A 75 -4.87 3.85 12.18
CA HIS A 75 -5.97 4.03 11.22
C HIS A 75 -7.36 3.84 11.80
N LYS A 76 -7.52 3.54 13.10
CA LYS A 76 -8.82 3.20 13.72
C LYS A 76 -9.94 4.19 13.41
N ASN A 77 -9.61 5.49 13.39
CA ASN A 77 -10.57 6.58 13.16
C ASN A 77 -10.42 7.25 11.79
N ALA A 78 -9.57 6.69 10.91
CA ALA A 78 -9.34 7.24 9.58
C ALA A 78 -10.49 6.86 8.62
N ALA A 79 -10.83 7.75 7.69
CA ALA A 79 -11.68 7.40 6.56
C ALA A 79 -10.84 6.61 5.55
N LEU A 80 -10.99 5.28 5.55
CA LEU A 80 -10.21 4.38 4.70
C LEU A 80 -10.97 4.04 3.42
N THR A 81 -10.25 3.96 2.31
CA THR A 81 -10.81 3.48 1.04
C THR A 81 -11.16 2.00 1.11
N TRP A 82 -12.05 1.56 0.23
CA TRP A 82 -12.42 0.14 0.11
C TRP A 82 -11.19 -0.74 -0.16
N SER A 83 -10.33 -0.32 -1.09
CA SER A 83 -9.12 -1.05 -1.48
C SER A 83 -8.14 -1.20 -0.31
N PHE A 84 -7.93 -0.16 0.49
CA PHE A 84 -7.10 -0.23 1.69
C PHE A 84 -7.65 -1.24 2.71
N ILE A 85 -8.96 -1.21 2.98
CA ILE A 85 -9.61 -2.14 3.91
C ILE A 85 -9.46 -3.59 3.41
N LYS A 86 -9.59 -3.83 2.10
CA LYS A 86 -9.43 -5.15 1.51
C LYS A 86 -7.98 -5.64 1.56
N ALA A 87 -7.02 -4.80 1.19
CA ALA A 87 -5.60 -5.10 1.30
C ALA A 87 -5.22 -5.49 2.73
N ARG A 88 -5.65 -4.70 3.73
CA ARG A 88 -5.42 -5.01 5.15
C ARG A 88 -5.97 -6.36 5.56
N ARG A 89 -7.21 -6.69 5.16
CA ARG A 89 -7.83 -7.99 5.48
C ARG A 89 -7.07 -9.16 4.84
N PHE A 90 -6.61 -9.01 3.60
CA PHE A 90 -5.77 -10.04 2.97
C PHE A 90 -4.45 -10.21 3.73
N LEU A 91 -3.78 -9.12 4.10
CA LEU A 91 -2.55 -9.19 4.90
C LEU A 91 -2.80 -9.86 6.26
N GLN A 92 -3.89 -9.52 6.96
CA GLN A 92 -4.27 -10.17 8.21
C GLN A 92 -4.50 -11.67 8.06
N LEU A 93 -5.10 -12.12 6.95
CA LEU A 93 -5.35 -13.55 6.70
C LEU A 93 -4.07 -14.36 6.44
N HIS A 94 -3.01 -13.72 5.93
CA HIS A 94 -1.76 -14.41 5.57
C HIS A 94 -0.67 -14.27 6.64
N LEU A 95 -0.71 -13.21 7.45
CA LEU A 95 0.36 -12.86 8.41
C LEU A 95 -0.06 -12.97 9.88
N ARG A 96 -1.34 -13.24 10.18
CA ARG A 96 -1.83 -13.55 11.53
C ARG A 96 -2.50 -14.91 11.55
#